data_AF-A0A817H9Y0-F1
#
_entry.id   AF-A0A817H9Y0-F1
#
_cell.length_a   1.000
_cell.length_b   1.000
_cell.length_c   1.000
_cell.angle_alpha   90.00
_cell.angle_beta   90.00
_cell.angle_gamma   90.00
#
_symmetry.space_group_name_H-M   'P 1'
#
loop_
_entity.id
_entity.type
_entity.pdbx_description
1 polymer ?
#
loop_
_entity_poly.entity_id
_entity_poly.type
_entity_poly.pdbx_seq_one_letter_code
_entity_poly.pdbx_strand_id
1 'polypeptide(L)'
;MMNKAFYELVRKAPKGRWNGIQRNYGPEEVYRLRSGVEIEYTLATTGANKLWNLLQTEPYVHALGAITGNQAMQMVRAGLRAIYLSGWQVAADGNTAGSMYPDQSLYPSNSGPELTRRINRTLERAAQIEQSEGGTKRDWFAPIVADAEAGFGGPLNCFEIMKAYIEAGAAGVHFEDQLASEKKCGHMGGKVLIPNSAHLRNLNAARLAADVYGVPSIIVELGAMGYKFQFITLAGFHSVNFGMFELARKYKDRGMAAYSELQQAEFDAEKNGYTAVRHQREVGTGYFDLVTMAVAGKEIEGMRTIENLSDRVQDDRGRGSFFALDYKKKIYQNTIDDGWLLYNKMKDYTRMLTGIQQNSDPHWTINAEINKNYALCDTYPDILVLPSSFDISRLQRVADFRSRNRIPVLSWYSRETYATITRSSQPLTGLANRTCEDDIELLRKIADANVNQGFKLVT
;
A
#
# COMPACT_ATOMS: atom_id res chain seq x y z
N MET A 1 25.44 -14.49 -8.42
CA MET A 1 25.64 -13.21 -9.12
C MET A 1 24.40 -12.33 -9.09
N MET A 2 23.23 -12.79 -9.56
CA MET A 2 22.00 -11.97 -9.70
C MET A 2 21.60 -11.11 -8.48
N ASN A 3 21.65 -11.67 -7.25
CA ASN A 3 21.32 -10.89 -6.04
C ASN A 3 22.26 -9.68 -5.79
N LYS A 4 23.49 -9.70 -6.31
CA LYS A 4 24.44 -8.58 -6.15
C LYS A 4 23.95 -7.34 -6.91
N ALA A 5 23.49 -7.51 -8.14
CA ALA A 5 22.93 -6.43 -8.96
C ALA A 5 21.64 -5.83 -8.35
N PHE A 6 20.83 -6.62 -7.64
CA PHE A 6 19.68 -6.07 -6.89
C PHE A 6 20.08 -5.23 -5.67
N TYR A 7 21.26 -5.43 -5.08
CA TYR A 7 21.82 -4.47 -4.10
C TYR A 7 22.34 -3.19 -4.78
N GLU A 8 22.81 -3.26 -6.03
CA GLU A 8 23.23 -2.07 -6.79
C GLU A 8 22.03 -1.21 -7.21
N LEU A 9 20.89 -1.84 -7.52
CA LEU A 9 19.60 -1.17 -7.76
C LEU A 9 18.96 -0.61 -6.49
N VAL A 10 18.97 -1.37 -5.39
CA VAL A 10 18.37 -1.00 -4.09
C VAL A 10 19.50 -0.81 -3.08
N ARG A 11 20.30 0.25 -3.27
CA ARG A 11 21.57 0.53 -2.57
C ARG A 11 21.46 0.51 -1.04
N LYS A 12 20.29 0.87 -0.51
CA LYS A 12 20.02 0.96 0.93
C LYS A 12 19.45 -0.34 1.54
N ALA A 13 19.39 -1.44 0.79
CA ALA A 13 18.94 -2.74 1.32
C ALA A 13 20.03 -3.39 2.22
N PRO A 14 19.71 -3.83 3.45
CA PRO A 14 20.68 -4.45 4.35
C PRO A 14 21.13 -5.83 3.86
N LYS A 15 22.36 -6.23 4.23
CA LYS A 15 22.92 -7.54 3.86
C LYS A 15 21.97 -8.67 4.29
N GLY A 16 21.65 -9.55 3.36
CA GLY A 16 20.73 -10.67 3.58
C GLY A 16 19.24 -10.36 3.30
N ARG A 17 18.87 -9.10 3.02
CA ARG A 17 17.49 -8.68 2.70
C ARG A 17 16.86 -9.46 1.55
N TRP A 18 17.67 -9.91 0.59
CA TRP A 18 17.26 -10.68 -0.59
C TRP A 18 17.46 -12.20 -0.46
N ASN A 19 17.81 -12.71 0.72
CA ASN A 19 17.90 -14.16 0.94
C ASN A 19 16.49 -14.78 0.81
N GLY A 20 16.36 -15.83 0.01
CA GLY A 20 15.06 -16.47 -0.29
C GLY A 20 14.11 -15.66 -1.19
N ILE A 21 14.40 -14.37 -1.47
CA ILE A 21 13.54 -13.53 -2.32
C ILE A 21 13.79 -13.86 -3.79
N GLN A 22 12.82 -14.56 -4.39
CA GLN A 22 12.79 -14.81 -5.83
C GLN A 22 12.14 -13.63 -6.57
N ARG A 23 12.57 -13.42 -7.82
CA ARG A 23 12.04 -12.39 -8.72
C ARG A 23 11.83 -13.00 -10.09
N ASN A 24 10.69 -12.70 -10.70
CA ASN A 24 10.33 -13.17 -12.04
C ASN A 24 10.88 -12.28 -13.19
N TYR A 25 11.85 -11.42 -12.88
CA TYR A 25 12.50 -10.45 -13.76
C TYR A 25 13.94 -10.23 -13.27
N GLY A 26 14.82 -9.79 -14.16
CA GLY A 26 16.21 -9.45 -13.87
C GLY A 26 16.41 -7.98 -13.46
N PRO A 27 17.66 -7.60 -13.14
CA PRO A 27 18.04 -6.21 -12.88
C PRO A 27 17.82 -5.29 -14.10
N GLU A 28 17.95 -5.83 -15.31
CA GLU A 28 17.83 -5.08 -16.57
C GLU A 28 16.41 -4.55 -16.79
N GLU A 29 15.37 -5.36 -16.50
CA GLU A 29 13.98 -4.86 -16.55
C GLU A 29 13.75 -3.73 -15.54
N VAL A 30 14.31 -3.83 -14.33
CA VAL A 30 14.21 -2.78 -13.31
C VAL A 30 14.91 -1.50 -13.76
N TYR A 31 16.12 -1.60 -14.30
CA TYR A 31 16.86 -0.45 -14.83
C TYR A 31 16.09 0.22 -15.97
N ARG A 32 15.54 -0.58 -16.89
CA ARG A 32 14.71 -0.09 -18.00
C ARG A 32 13.48 0.66 -17.49
N LEU A 33 12.77 0.12 -16.49
CA LEU A 33 11.53 0.66 -15.92
C LEU A 33 11.70 1.93 -15.06
N ARG A 34 12.92 2.44 -14.87
CA ARG A 34 13.18 3.67 -14.09
C ARG A 34 13.04 4.94 -14.92
N SER A 35 12.74 6.03 -14.23
CA SER A 35 12.56 7.39 -14.76
C SER A 35 13.83 8.08 -15.30
N GLY A 36 14.95 7.38 -15.45
CA GLY A 36 16.27 7.95 -15.79
C GLY A 36 16.91 8.83 -14.72
N VAL A 37 16.12 9.40 -13.81
CA VAL A 37 16.52 10.21 -12.66
C VAL A 37 16.34 9.41 -11.36
N GLU A 38 17.33 9.47 -10.47
CA GLU A 38 17.27 8.86 -9.13
C GLU A 38 16.38 9.72 -8.20
N ILE A 39 15.18 9.23 -7.89
CA ILE A 39 14.24 9.84 -6.94
C ILE A 39 14.32 9.07 -5.63
N GLU A 40 14.50 9.78 -4.52
CA GLU A 40 14.67 9.20 -3.19
C GLU A 40 13.34 9.11 -2.41
N TYR A 41 13.08 7.94 -1.81
CA TYR A 41 11.89 7.67 -1.00
C TYR A 41 12.27 7.38 0.46
N THR A 42 12.83 8.40 1.12
CA THR A 42 13.50 8.30 2.45
C THR A 42 12.66 7.60 3.52
N LEU A 43 11.36 7.91 3.62
CA LEU A 43 10.48 7.32 4.65
C LEU A 43 10.20 5.84 4.39
N ALA A 44 9.90 5.46 3.14
CA ALA A 44 9.69 4.06 2.76
C ALA A 44 10.95 3.23 3.00
N THR A 45 12.13 3.73 2.60
CA THR A 45 13.40 3.05 2.82
C THR A 45 13.75 2.89 4.30
N THR A 46 13.67 3.98 5.07
CA THR A 46 13.99 3.97 6.50
C THR A 46 13.03 3.06 7.27
N GLY A 47 11.72 3.18 6.98
CA GLY A 47 10.69 2.34 7.58
C GLY A 47 10.88 0.86 7.24
N ALA A 48 11.13 0.52 5.97
CA ALA A 48 11.31 -0.86 5.52
C ALA A 48 12.52 -1.54 6.18
N ASN A 49 13.64 -0.83 6.28
CA ASN A 49 14.85 -1.34 6.94
C ASN A 49 14.63 -1.52 8.45
N LYS A 50 13.95 -0.58 9.09
CA LYS A 50 13.58 -0.65 10.51
C LYS A 50 12.65 -1.83 10.80
N LEU A 51 11.61 -2.01 9.98
CA LEU A 51 10.69 -3.16 10.06
C LEU A 51 11.44 -4.48 9.86
N TRP A 52 12.35 -4.55 8.88
CA TRP A 52 13.16 -5.74 8.62
C TRP A 52 14.04 -6.10 9.82
N ASN A 53 14.67 -5.10 10.43
CA ASN A 53 15.45 -5.30 11.66
C ASN A 53 14.57 -5.82 12.80
N LEU A 54 13.43 -5.17 13.08
CA LEU A 54 12.50 -5.59 14.13
C LEU A 54 11.99 -7.03 13.93
N LEU A 55 11.67 -7.44 12.70
CA LEU A 55 11.22 -8.81 12.41
C LEU A 55 12.32 -9.88 12.64
N GLN A 56 13.60 -9.48 12.64
CA GLN A 56 14.73 -10.38 12.94
C GLN A 56 15.13 -10.36 14.42
N THR A 57 15.17 -9.18 15.06
CA THR A 57 15.66 -9.04 16.43
C THR A 57 14.61 -9.37 17.49
N GLU A 58 13.32 -9.21 17.18
CA GLU A 58 12.26 -9.34 18.16
C GLU A 58 11.62 -10.74 18.19
N PRO A 59 11.12 -11.19 19.36
CA PRO A 59 10.28 -12.37 19.45
C PRO A 59 9.05 -12.25 18.52
N TYR A 60 8.40 -11.10 18.52
CA TYR A 60 7.36 -10.65 17.57
C TYR A 60 7.23 -9.12 17.66
N VAL A 61 6.62 -8.52 16.64
CA VAL A 61 6.28 -7.09 16.53
C VAL A 61 4.76 -6.99 16.54
N HIS A 62 4.19 -6.18 17.43
CA HIS A 62 2.75 -5.98 17.53
C HIS A 62 2.34 -4.54 17.19
N ALA A 63 1.19 -4.38 16.55
CA ALA A 63 0.65 -3.11 16.09
C ALA A 63 -0.89 -3.02 16.26
N LEU A 64 -1.45 -1.82 16.11
CA LEU A 64 -2.89 -1.56 16.13
C LEU A 64 -3.29 -0.83 14.83
N GLY A 65 -4.50 -1.10 14.33
CA GLY A 65 -5.06 -0.44 13.17
C GLY A 65 -5.41 1.03 13.44
N ALA A 66 -4.70 1.95 12.79
CA ALA A 66 -4.90 3.40 12.89
C ALA A 66 -5.73 3.95 11.71
N ILE A 67 -6.76 4.73 12.03
CA ILE A 67 -7.68 5.38 11.06
C ILE A 67 -7.36 6.88 10.88
N THR A 68 -6.61 7.46 11.83
CA THR A 68 -6.14 8.85 11.77
C THR A 68 -4.66 8.96 12.12
N GLY A 69 -4.03 10.07 11.71
CA GLY A 69 -2.66 10.38 12.10
C GLY A 69 -2.48 10.53 13.62
N ASN A 70 -3.46 11.10 14.34
CA ASN A 70 -3.36 11.22 15.80
C ASN A 70 -3.44 9.88 16.51
N GLN A 71 -4.22 8.90 16.01
CA GLN A 71 -4.19 7.54 16.54
C GLN A 71 -2.80 6.92 16.43
N ALA A 72 -2.19 6.99 15.25
CA ALA A 72 -0.82 6.51 15.03
C ALA A 72 0.22 7.23 15.91
N MET A 73 0.09 8.54 16.08
CA MET A 73 0.93 9.33 16.98
C MET A 73 0.79 8.86 18.44
N GLN A 74 -0.42 8.61 18.94
CA GLN A 74 -0.61 8.10 20.30
C GLN A 74 -0.12 6.65 20.46
N MET A 75 -0.23 5.81 19.42
CA MET A 75 0.36 4.45 19.41
C MET A 75 1.88 4.50 19.61
N VAL A 76 2.58 5.37 18.89
CA VAL A 76 4.04 5.54 19.02
C VAL A 76 4.42 6.24 20.33
N ARG A 77 3.60 7.17 20.83
CA ARG A 77 3.76 7.78 22.17
C ARG A 77 3.66 6.74 23.28
N ALA A 78 2.70 5.81 23.18
CA ALA A 78 2.54 4.68 24.09
C ALA A 78 3.65 3.60 23.97
N GLY A 79 4.51 3.69 22.95
CA GLY A 79 5.67 2.80 22.78
C GLY A 79 5.50 1.66 21.77
N LEU A 80 4.41 1.63 20.99
CA LEU A 80 4.29 0.68 19.88
C LEU A 80 5.34 0.98 18.81
N ARG A 81 6.05 -0.07 18.38
CA ARG A 81 7.17 0.01 17.42
C ARG A 81 6.78 -0.25 15.98
N ALA A 82 5.48 -0.33 15.68
CA ALA A 82 4.92 -0.42 14.34
C ALA A 82 3.47 0.06 14.34
N ILE A 83 2.99 0.48 13.18
CA ILE A 83 1.59 0.90 12.95
C ILE A 83 0.99 -0.03 11.90
N TYR A 84 -0.25 -0.45 12.11
CA TYR A 84 -1.04 -1.12 11.09
C TYR A 84 -2.02 -0.12 10.49
N LEU A 85 -2.21 -0.14 9.17
CA LEU A 85 -3.24 0.62 8.48
C LEU A 85 -4.18 -0.40 7.82
N SER A 86 -5.43 -0.45 8.29
CA SER A 86 -6.43 -1.43 7.85
C SER A 86 -7.29 -0.91 6.70
N GLY A 87 -7.47 -1.70 5.64
CA GLY A 87 -8.37 -1.41 4.53
C GLY A 87 -9.82 -1.30 4.98
N TRP A 88 -10.26 -2.22 5.86
CA TRP A 88 -11.54 -2.14 6.57
C TRP A 88 -11.81 -0.77 7.19
N GLN A 89 -10.81 -0.20 7.88
CA GLN A 89 -10.97 1.09 8.57
C GLN A 89 -10.98 2.27 7.60
N VAL A 90 -10.21 2.18 6.51
CA VAL A 90 -10.29 3.13 5.39
C VAL A 90 -11.69 3.10 4.77
N ALA A 91 -12.25 1.92 4.51
CA ALA A 91 -13.62 1.75 4.03
C ALA A 91 -14.65 2.40 4.98
N ALA A 92 -14.53 2.14 6.28
CA ALA A 92 -15.49 2.61 7.27
C ALA A 92 -15.48 4.15 7.46
N ASP A 93 -14.31 4.77 7.62
CA ASP A 93 -14.23 6.16 8.12
C ASP A 93 -12.97 6.93 7.65
N GLY A 94 -12.26 6.45 6.61
CA GLY A 94 -10.93 6.98 6.24
C GLY A 94 -10.66 7.16 4.75
N ASN A 95 -11.67 7.07 3.88
CA ASN A 95 -11.47 7.02 2.42
C ASN A 95 -11.74 8.32 1.66
N THR A 96 -11.20 8.41 0.44
CA THR A 96 -11.27 9.58 -0.45
C THR A 96 -12.61 9.77 -1.16
N ALA A 97 -13.55 8.82 -1.05
CA ALA A 97 -14.95 9.02 -1.48
C ALA A 97 -15.83 9.64 -0.37
N GLY A 98 -15.29 9.88 0.83
CA GLY A 98 -16.01 10.56 1.92
C GLY A 98 -17.28 9.83 2.37
N SER A 99 -17.34 8.51 2.18
CA SER A 99 -18.53 7.68 2.41
C SER A 99 -18.18 6.50 3.31
N MET A 100 -19.08 6.13 4.22
CA MET A 100 -18.93 4.93 5.05
C MET A 100 -19.25 3.69 4.21
N TYR A 101 -18.26 2.80 4.05
CA TYR A 101 -18.40 1.53 3.34
C TYR A 101 -18.11 0.33 4.23
N PRO A 102 -18.73 -0.84 3.95
CA PRO A 102 -18.19 -2.11 4.39
C PRO A 102 -16.83 -2.38 3.73
N ASP A 103 -16.02 -3.24 4.36
CA ASP A 103 -14.70 -3.68 3.88
C ASP A 103 -14.81 -4.53 2.61
N GLN A 104 -14.92 -3.83 1.47
CA GLN A 104 -15.34 -4.37 0.17
C GLN A 104 -14.59 -3.77 -1.04
N SER A 105 -13.44 -3.11 -0.82
CA SER A 105 -12.72 -2.38 -1.88
C SER A 105 -13.56 -1.35 -2.66
N LEU A 106 -14.71 -0.93 -2.12
CA LEU A 106 -15.64 0.03 -2.75
C LEU A 106 -15.05 1.44 -2.85
N TYR A 107 -14.06 1.74 -2.01
CA TYR A 107 -13.46 3.05 -1.93
C TYR A 107 -12.33 3.24 -2.96
N PRO A 108 -12.00 4.48 -3.37
CA PRO A 108 -10.97 4.71 -4.39
C PRO A 108 -9.59 4.27 -3.89
N SER A 109 -8.83 3.57 -4.74
CA SER A 109 -7.57 2.89 -4.41
C SER A 109 -6.46 3.79 -3.85
N ASN A 110 -6.54 5.11 -4.03
CA ASN A 110 -5.62 6.07 -3.44
C ASN A 110 -5.85 6.33 -1.94
N SER A 111 -6.96 5.83 -1.37
CA SER A 111 -7.35 6.11 0.02
C SER A 111 -6.36 5.60 1.06
N GLY A 112 -5.93 4.34 0.94
CA GLY A 112 -4.93 3.75 1.83
C GLY A 112 -3.59 4.49 1.76
N PRO A 113 -3.02 4.74 0.56
CA PRO A 113 -1.84 5.58 0.39
C PRO A 113 -1.99 7.01 0.96
N GLU A 114 -3.15 7.65 0.79
CA GLU A 114 -3.42 8.97 1.36
C GLU A 114 -3.50 8.94 2.90
N LEU A 115 -4.06 7.88 3.50
CA LEU A 115 -4.00 7.68 4.95
C LEU A 115 -2.57 7.40 5.44
N THR A 116 -1.76 6.61 4.73
CA THR A 116 -0.31 6.44 5.02
C THR A 116 0.40 7.78 5.03
N ARG A 117 0.15 8.61 4.01
CA ARG A 117 0.72 9.96 3.89
C ARG A 117 0.32 10.85 5.06
N ARG A 118 -0.94 10.78 5.52
CA ARG A 118 -1.46 11.51 6.69
C ARG A 118 -0.83 11.04 8.00
N ILE A 119 -0.67 9.73 8.17
CA ILE A 119 0.03 9.15 9.32
C ILE A 119 1.48 9.65 9.34
N ASN A 120 2.23 9.48 8.25
CA ASN A 120 3.63 9.91 8.18
C ASN A 120 3.78 11.42 8.41
N ARG A 121 2.91 12.28 7.85
CA ARG A 121 2.91 13.73 8.13
C ARG A 121 2.61 14.07 9.60
N THR A 122 1.82 13.26 10.29
CA THR A 122 1.53 13.49 11.72
C THR A 122 2.69 13.04 12.60
N LEU A 123 3.33 11.92 12.25
CA LEU A 123 4.57 11.48 12.91
C LEU A 123 5.72 12.47 12.66
N GLU A 124 5.80 13.03 11.45
CA GLU A 124 6.72 14.12 11.11
C GLU A 124 6.46 15.37 11.96
N ARG A 125 5.20 15.82 12.10
CA ARG A 125 4.82 16.93 12.98
C ARG A 125 5.21 16.64 14.43
N ALA A 126 4.96 15.44 14.94
CA ALA A 126 5.33 15.04 16.30
C ALA A 126 6.85 15.06 16.51
N ALA A 127 7.63 14.58 15.54
CA ALA A 127 9.09 14.68 15.55
C ALA A 127 9.58 16.12 15.46
N GLN A 128 8.95 16.97 14.64
CA GLN A 128 9.28 18.39 14.53
C GLN A 128 9.03 19.16 15.84
N ILE A 129 7.95 18.83 16.56
CA ILE A 129 7.64 19.37 17.89
C ILE A 129 8.75 18.97 18.89
N GLU A 130 9.01 17.67 19.10
CA GLU A 130 10.06 17.24 20.05
C GLU A 130 11.46 17.76 19.66
N GLN A 131 11.77 17.84 18.36
CA GLN A 131 13.04 18.42 17.90
C GLN A 131 13.17 19.89 18.28
N SER A 132 12.09 20.68 18.15
CA SER A 132 12.07 22.09 18.51
C SER A 132 12.17 22.34 20.02
N GLU A 133 11.72 21.39 20.84
CA GLU A 133 11.69 21.47 22.31
C GLU A 133 12.97 20.93 23.00
N GLY A 134 14.07 20.75 22.24
CA GLY A 134 15.36 20.32 22.78
C GLY A 134 15.87 18.97 22.26
N GLY A 135 15.19 18.38 21.27
CA GLY A 135 15.70 17.25 20.49
C GLY A 135 14.82 16.01 20.58
N THR A 136 14.56 15.41 19.41
CA THR A 136 13.77 14.19 19.29
C THR A 136 14.44 13.01 19.98
N LYS A 137 13.83 12.52 21.07
CA LYS A 137 14.27 11.32 21.78
C LYS A 137 13.51 10.08 21.35
N ARG A 138 12.25 10.25 20.92
CA ARG A 138 11.39 9.15 20.48
C ARG A 138 11.58 8.86 19.00
N ASP A 139 11.63 7.58 18.65
CA ASP A 139 11.58 7.18 17.25
C ASP A 139 10.15 7.30 16.71
N TRP A 140 9.79 8.51 16.26
CA TRP A 140 8.45 8.81 15.75
C TRP A 140 8.10 8.09 14.45
N PHE A 141 9.09 7.82 13.60
CA PHE A 141 8.88 7.20 12.28
C PHE A 141 8.80 5.68 12.41
N ALA A 142 7.82 5.21 13.19
CA ALA A 142 7.50 3.79 13.30
C ALA A 142 7.06 3.24 11.93
N PRO A 143 7.48 2.02 11.57
CA PRO A 143 7.13 1.42 10.29
C PRO A 143 5.62 1.19 10.18
N ILE A 144 5.03 1.74 9.11
CA ILE A 144 3.65 1.47 8.74
C ILE A 144 3.61 0.20 7.89
N VAL A 145 2.86 -0.81 8.34
CA VAL A 145 2.44 -1.95 7.54
C VAL A 145 1.02 -1.66 7.05
N ALA A 146 0.88 -1.40 5.75
CA ALA A 146 -0.38 -0.96 5.16
C ALA A 146 -1.09 -2.05 4.37
N ASP A 147 -2.41 -2.01 4.41
CA ASP A 147 -3.32 -2.89 3.69
C ASP A 147 -3.53 -2.39 2.24
N ALA A 148 -2.98 -3.09 1.26
CA ALA A 148 -3.31 -2.85 -0.15
C ALA A 148 -4.57 -3.62 -0.59
N GLU A 149 -5.24 -4.32 0.33
CA GLU A 149 -6.32 -5.26 0.07
C GLU A 149 -5.89 -6.26 -1.01
N ALA A 150 -6.79 -6.60 -1.92
CA ALA A 150 -6.54 -7.34 -3.16
C ALA A 150 -5.72 -6.55 -4.22
N GLY A 151 -5.16 -5.38 -3.87
CA GLY A 151 -4.42 -4.50 -4.77
C GLY A 151 -5.29 -3.78 -5.80
N PHE A 152 -6.59 -3.60 -5.53
CA PHE A 152 -7.55 -2.84 -6.36
C PHE A 152 -7.59 -3.27 -7.84
N GLY A 153 -7.26 -4.54 -8.10
CA GLY A 153 -7.52 -5.23 -9.37
C GLY A 153 -6.53 -6.32 -9.75
N GLY A 154 -5.24 -6.19 -9.40
CA GLY A 154 -4.15 -7.03 -9.92
C GLY A 154 -2.98 -6.23 -10.50
N PRO A 155 -2.03 -6.80 -11.27
CA PRO A 155 -0.64 -6.34 -11.32
C PRO A 155 -0.38 -4.86 -11.51
N LEU A 156 -1.02 -4.21 -12.49
CA LEU A 156 -0.80 -2.78 -12.74
C LEU A 156 -1.38 -1.93 -11.61
N ASN A 157 -2.54 -2.32 -11.06
CA ASN A 157 -3.13 -1.71 -9.87
C ASN A 157 -2.27 -2.01 -8.62
N CYS A 158 -1.72 -3.23 -8.49
CA CYS A 158 -0.81 -3.62 -7.42
C CYS A 158 0.53 -2.87 -7.48
N PHE A 159 1.05 -2.65 -8.69
CA PHE A 159 2.25 -1.85 -8.94
C PHE A 159 1.98 -0.39 -8.57
N GLU A 160 0.90 0.22 -9.09
CA GLU A 160 0.57 1.61 -8.81
C GLU A 160 0.18 1.87 -7.34
N ILE A 161 -0.52 0.95 -6.67
CA ILE A 161 -0.80 1.12 -5.23
C ILE A 161 0.45 0.88 -4.38
N MET A 162 1.32 -0.08 -4.74
CA MET A 162 2.61 -0.25 -4.06
C MET A 162 3.48 0.99 -4.22
N LYS A 163 3.60 1.52 -5.44
CA LYS A 163 4.22 2.82 -5.73
C LYS A 163 3.61 3.94 -4.89
N ALA A 164 2.29 4.09 -4.88
CA ALA A 164 1.63 5.13 -4.09
C ALA A 164 1.89 4.97 -2.59
N TYR A 165 1.98 3.73 -2.09
CA TYR A 165 2.41 3.45 -0.71
C TYR A 165 3.89 3.77 -0.46
N ILE A 166 4.79 3.53 -1.42
CA ILE A 166 6.20 3.91 -1.35
C ILE A 166 6.34 5.44 -1.31
N GLU A 167 5.67 6.15 -2.22
CA GLU A 167 5.57 7.61 -2.24
C GLU A 167 4.98 8.19 -0.95
N ALA A 168 4.02 7.48 -0.34
CA ALA A 168 3.45 7.84 0.96
C ALA A 168 4.31 7.47 2.16
N GLY A 169 5.38 6.67 1.98
CA GLY A 169 6.32 6.27 3.03
C GLY A 169 5.96 5.01 3.81
N ALA A 170 5.24 4.04 3.22
CA ALA A 170 4.96 2.74 3.85
C ALA A 170 6.24 1.90 3.98
N ALA A 171 6.41 1.24 5.13
CA ALA A 171 7.53 0.35 5.41
C ALA A 171 7.30 -1.06 4.89
N GLY A 172 6.06 -1.54 5.08
CA GLY A 172 5.56 -2.78 4.55
C GLY A 172 4.20 -2.57 3.91
N VAL A 173 3.89 -3.36 2.90
CA VAL A 173 2.55 -3.40 2.29
C VAL A 173 2.14 -4.86 2.24
N HIS A 174 0.98 -5.18 2.82
CA HIS A 174 0.38 -6.49 2.66
C HIS A 174 -0.63 -6.47 1.52
N PHE A 175 -0.62 -7.56 0.77
CA PHE A 175 -1.63 -7.85 -0.23
C PHE A 175 -2.30 -9.14 0.24
N GLU A 176 -3.61 -9.23 0.06
CA GLU A 176 -4.33 -10.49 0.20
C GLU A 176 -4.57 -11.12 -1.17
N ASP A 177 -4.73 -12.44 -1.15
CA ASP A 177 -5.10 -13.27 -2.28
C ASP A 177 -6.61 -13.23 -2.50
N GLN A 178 -7.26 -12.05 -2.38
CA GLN A 178 -8.66 -11.84 -2.74
C GLN A 178 -8.84 -11.17 -4.11
N LEU A 179 -10.04 -11.26 -4.70
CA LEU A 179 -10.43 -10.56 -5.92
C LEU A 179 -10.92 -9.18 -5.57
N ALA A 180 -10.25 -8.16 -6.07
CA ALA A 180 -10.53 -6.79 -5.68
C ALA A 180 -11.96 -6.28 -6.00
N SER A 181 -12.70 -6.93 -6.90
CA SER A 181 -14.11 -6.60 -7.14
C SER A 181 -15.07 -7.25 -6.14
N GLU A 182 -14.65 -8.33 -5.49
CA GLU A 182 -15.42 -9.16 -4.55
C GLU A 182 -14.53 -9.47 -3.32
N LYS A 183 -13.91 -8.40 -2.80
CA LYS A 183 -13.08 -8.43 -1.61
C LYS A 183 -14.00 -8.37 -0.40
N LYS A 184 -13.66 -9.08 0.67
CA LYS A 184 -14.29 -8.91 1.99
C LYS A 184 -13.28 -8.90 3.12
N CYS A 185 -13.75 -8.55 4.30
CA CYS A 185 -13.01 -8.76 5.54
C CYS A 185 -12.63 -10.24 5.72
N GLY A 186 -11.43 -10.48 6.24
CA GLY A 186 -10.89 -11.81 6.57
C GLY A 186 -11.84 -12.70 7.39
N HIS A 187 -12.76 -12.11 8.14
CA HIS A 187 -13.72 -12.76 9.03
C HIS A 187 -15.16 -12.85 8.48
N MET A 188 -15.42 -12.29 7.30
CA MET A 188 -16.74 -12.37 6.67
C MET A 188 -16.86 -13.63 5.80
N GLY A 189 -18.07 -14.19 5.76
CA GLY A 189 -18.48 -15.07 4.67
C GLY A 189 -18.62 -14.26 3.39
N GLY A 190 -17.51 -13.95 2.73
CA GLY A 190 -17.50 -13.35 1.39
C GLY A 190 -16.15 -13.13 0.72
N LYS A 191 -15.13 -13.97 0.95
CA LYS A 191 -13.79 -13.70 0.40
C LYS A 191 -13.53 -14.39 -0.93
N VAL A 192 -13.63 -13.73 -2.09
CA VAL A 192 -13.31 -14.42 -3.36
C VAL A 192 -11.80 -14.48 -3.40
N LEU A 193 -11.20 -15.63 -3.13
CA LEU A 193 -9.79 -15.78 -3.42
C LEU A 193 -9.53 -15.51 -4.90
N ILE A 194 -8.68 -14.51 -5.18
CA ILE A 194 -7.81 -14.67 -6.33
C ILE A 194 -6.89 -15.82 -5.97
N PRO A 195 -6.76 -16.84 -6.80
CA PRO A 195 -5.98 -17.99 -6.36
C PRO A 195 -4.45 -17.68 -6.22
N ASN A 196 -3.59 -18.62 -5.84
CA ASN A 196 -2.16 -18.33 -5.54
C ASN A 196 -1.30 -18.06 -6.81
N SER A 197 -1.41 -18.96 -7.79
CA SER A 197 -1.64 -18.73 -9.22
C SER A 197 -2.07 -17.35 -9.70
N ALA A 198 -2.75 -16.54 -8.89
CA ALA A 198 -3.30 -15.19 -9.11
C ALA A 198 -2.54 -14.10 -8.32
N HIS A 199 -1.96 -14.48 -7.18
CA HIS A 199 -1.37 -13.60 -6.17
C HIS A 199 0.14 -13.29 -6.40
N LEU A 200 0.96 -14.20 -6.95
CA LEU A 200 2.44 -13.99 -6.90
C LEU A 200 3.04 -12.84 -7.77
N ARG A 201 2.32 -12.10 -8.63
CA ARG A 201 2.62 -10.73 -9.18
C ARG A 201 1.40 -9.81 -9.04
N ASN A 202 0.59 -10.06 -8.03
CA ASN A 202 0.34 -8.95 -7.12
C ASN A 202 1.64 -8.76 -6.31
N LEU A 203 2.17 -9.81 -5.69
CA LEU A 203 3.43 -9.77 -4.91
C LEU A 203 4.68 -9.38 -5.72
N ASN A 204 4.99 -10.03 -6.85
CA ASN A 204 6.08 -9.63 -7.74
C ASN A 204 5.82 -8.27 -8.44
N ALA A 205 4.58 -7.81 -8.66
CA ALA A 205 4.36 -6.47 -9.20
C ALA A 205 4.62 -5.40 -8.13
N ALA A 206 4.24 -5.67 -6.88
CA ALA A 206 4.66 -4.88 -5.74
C ALA A 206 6.19 -4.96 -5.53
N ARG A 207 6.83 -6.12 -5.73
CA ARG A 207 8.31 -6.24 -5.64
C ARG A 207 8.98 -5.47 -6.76
N LEU A 208 8.39 -5.46 -7.96
CA LEU A 208 8.87 -4.70 -9.10
C LEU A 208 8.70 -3.20 -8.86
N ALA A 209 7.58 -2.75 -8.30
CA ALA A 209 7.42 -1.37 -7.87
C ALA A 209 8.48 -0.98 -6.83
N ALA A 210 8.71 -1.81 -5.81
CA ALA A 210 9.76 -1.58 -4.82
C ALA A 210 11.16 -1.52 -5.43
N ASP A 211 11.51 -2.45 -6.32
CA ASP A 211 12.82 -2.51 -6.98
C ASP A 211 13.01 -1.34 -7.97
N VAL A 212 11.99 -0.99 -8.75
CA VAL A 212 12.00 0.17 -9.68
C VAL A 212 12.18 1.46 -8.92
N TYR A 213 11.43 1.65 -7.83
CA TYR A 213 11.49 2.83 -6.98
C TYR A 213 12.69 2.79 -6.01
N GLY A 214 13.55 1.76 -6.09
CA GLY A 214 14.83 1.72 -5.38
C GLY A 214 14.71 1.49 -3.87
N VAL A 215 13.58 0.95 -3.39
CA VAL A 215 13.28 0.81 -1.96
C VAL A 215 13.27 -0.64 -1.47
N PRO A 216 13.77 -0.92 -0.24
CA PRO A 216 13.78 -2.26 0.35
C PRO A 216 12.43 -2.73 0.92
N SER A 217 11.31 -2.05 0.62
CA SER A 217 9.97 -2.23 1.19
C SER A 217 9.58 -3.70 1.38
N ILE A 218 9.06 -4.02 2.56
CA ILE A 218 8.61 -5.38 2.85
C ILE A 218 7.27 -5.60 2.17
N ILE A 219 7.15 -6.74 1.49
CA ILE A 219 5.88 -7.15 0.91
C ILE A 219 5.45 -8.32 1.76
N VAL A 220 4.28 -8.15 2.37
CA VAL A 220 3.80 -9.01 3.42
C VAL A 220 2.71 -9.90 2.83
N GLU A 221 2.95 -11.20 2.87
CA GLU A 221 1.88 -12.18 2.88
C GLU A 221 1.63 -12.52 4.35
N LEU A 222 0.41 -12.27 4.84
CA LEU A 222 0.12 -12.25 6.28
C LEU A 222 0.43 -13.58 6.99
N GLY A 223 0.28 -14.72 6.29
CA GLY A 223 0.64 -16.04 6.80
C GLY A 223 2.15 -16.34 6.79
N ALA A 224 2.91 -15.75 5.86
CA ALA A 224 4.31 -16.09 5.61
C ALA A 224 5.29 -15.55 6.65
N MET A 225 4.88 -14.60 7.49
CA MET A 225 5.73 -14.01 8.54
C MET A 225 5.88 -14.88 9.81
N GLY A 226 5.24 -16.05 9.89
CA GLY A 226 5.36 -16.94 11.06
C GLY A 226 4.93 -16.26 12.37
N TYR A 227 3.85 -15.47 12.33
CA TYR A 227 3.36 -14.63 13.43
C TYR A 227 4.40 -13.66 14.06
N LYS A 228 5.50 -13.35 13.34
CA LYS A 228 6.46 -12.30 13.73
C LYS A 228 5.89 -10.88 13.65
N PHE A 229 4.83 -10.68 12.87
CA PHE A 229 4.04 -9.45 12.88
C PHE A 229 2.60 -9.78 13.29
N GLN A 230 2.09 -9.09 14.30
CA GLN A 230 0.76 -9.31 14.88
C GLN A 230 0.03 -7.97 14.98
N PHE A 231 -1.27 -7.93 14.70
CA PHE A 231 -1.99 -6.67 14.72
C PHE A 231 -3.49 -6.86 14.99
N ILE A 232 -4.07 -5.90 15.68
CA ILE A 232 -5.53 -5.81 15.85
C ILE A 232 -6.06 -4.85 14.78
N THR A 233 -6.66 -5.42 13.73
CA THR A 233 -7.12 -4.68 12.54
C THR A 233 -8.06 -3.52 12.88
N LEU A 234 -9.07 -3.75 13.73
CA LEU A 234 -10.16 -2.78 13.96
C LEU A 234 -10.00 -1.94 15.24
N ALA A 235 -8.82 -1.95 15.86
CA ALA A 235 -8.58 -1.27 17.15
C ALA A 235 -8.96 0.22 17.13
N GLY A 236 -8.54 0.95 16.10
CA GLY A 236 -8.88 2.36 15.91
C GLY A 236 -10.36 2.62 15.63
N PHE A 237 -11.11 1.66 15.06
CA PHE A 237 -12.55 1.82 14.81
C PHE A 237 -13.34 1.61 16.10
N HIS A 238 -13.08 0.52 16.82
CA HIS A 238 -13.75 0.25 18.10
C HIS A 238 -13.45 1.32 19.15
N SER A 239 -12.21 1.79 19.26
CA SER A 239 -11.85 2.84 20.22
C SER A 239 -12.54 4.18 19.94
N VAL A 240 -12.61 4.62 18.68
CA VAL A 240 -13.33 5.87 18.31
C VAL A 240 -14.83 5.74 18.54
N ASN A 241 -15.45 4.68 18.02
CA ASN A 241 -16.90 4.52 18.11
C ASN A 241 -17.36 4.33 19.56
N PHE A 242 -16.69 3.47 20.33
CA PHE A 242 -17.05 3.25 21.73
C PHE A 242 -16.76 4.47 22.61
N GLY A 243 -15.59 5.11 22.44
CA GLY A 243 -15.23 6.30 23.20
C GLY A 243 -16.20 7.47 22.96
N MET A 244 -16.54 7.72 21.69
CA MET A 244 -17.50 8.77 21.33
C MET A 244 -18.93 8.42 21.77
N PHE A 245 -19.37 7.16 21.63
CA PHE A 245 -20.69 6.73 22.08
C PHE A 245 -20.86 6.89 23.60
N GLU A 246 -19.89 6.43 24.40
CA GLU A 246 -19.97 6.56 25.86
C GLU A 246 -19.89 8.03 26.32
N LEU A 247 -19.06 8.85 25.67
CA LEU A 247 -19.03 10.29 25.93
C LEU A 247 -20.38 10.93 25.61
N ALA A 248 -20.90 10.73 24.39
CA ALA A 248 -22.17 11.31 23.95
C ALA A 248 -23.35 10.86 24.82
N ARG A 249 -23.40 9.58 25.20
CA ARG A 249 -24.42 9.02 26.09
C ARG A 249 -24.39 9.71 27.46
N LYS A 250 -23.22 9.75 28.11
CA LYS A 250 -23.05 10.40 29.41
C LYS A 250 -23.29 11.92 29.35
N TYR A 251 -22.89 12.57 28.25
CA TYR A 251 -23.07 14.00 28.02
C TYR A 251 -24.55 14.38 27.80
N LYS A 252 -25.32 13.52 27.11
CA LYS A 252 -26.78 13.68 27.00
C LYS A 252 -27.47 13.62 28.37
N ASP A 253 -26.96 12.78 29.28
CA ASP A 253 -27.57 12.57 30.61
C ASP A 253 -27.09 13.58 31.67
N ARG A 254 -25.84 14.07 31.61
CA ARG A 254 -25.20 14.89 32.67
C ARG A 254 -24.39 16.11 32.18
N GLY A 255 -24.43 16.42 30.88
CA GLY A 255 -23.72 17.55 30.29
C GLY A 255 -22.22 17.58 30.61
N MET A 256 -21.73 18.76 30.99
CA MET A 256 -20.30 19.01 31.22
C MET A 256 -19.62 18.09 32.23
N ALA A 257 -20.35 17.50 33.18
CA ALA A 257 -19.77 16.53 34.13
C ALA A 257 -19.15 15.32 33.41
N ALA A 258 -19.79 14.84 32.34
CA ALA A 258 -19.28 13.73 31.53
C ALA A 258 -17.99 14.08 30.77
N TYR A 259 -17.86 15.33 30.33
CA TYR A 259 -16.65 15.81 29.66
C TYR A 259 -15.51 16.06 30.66
N SER A 260 -15.83 16.60 31.85
CA SER A 260 -14.85 16.78 32.94
C SER A 260 -14.28 15.45 33.44
N GLU A 261 -15.06 14.37 33.45
CA GLU A 261 -14.57 13.01 33.75
C GLU A 261 -13.55 12.51 32.73
N LEU A 262 -13.80 12.76 31.43
CA LEU A 262 -12.84 12.44 30.36
C LEU A 262 -11.55 13.24 30.56
N GLN A 263 -11.66 14.56 30.78
CA GLN A 263 -10.50 15.43 30.98
C GLN A 263 -9.68 15.05 32.22
N GLN A 264 -10.34 14.64 33.32
CA GLN A 264 -9.65 14.13 34.51
C GLN A 264 -8.90 12.83 34.21
N ALA A 265 -9.49 11.92 33.43
CA ALA A 265 -8.79 10.70 33.00
C ALA A 265 -7.59 11.00 32.06
N GLU A 266 -7.64 12.07 31.27
CA GLU A 266 -6.50 12.53 30.46
C GLU A 266 -5.37 13.09 31.33
N PHE A 267 -5.67 13.92 32.35
CA PHE A 267 -4.67 14.37 33.33
C PHE A 267 -4.04 13.19 34.08
N ASP A 268 -4.88 12.24 34.53
CA ASP A 268 -4.42 11.03 35.22
C ASP A 268 -3.54 10.13 34.33
N ALA A 269 -3.61 10.29 33.00
CA ALA A 269 -2.79 9.58 32.03
C ALA A 269 -1.46 10.30 31.70
N GLU A 270 -1.25 11.57 32.06
CA GLU A 270 0.04 12.26 31.85
C GLU A 270 1.20 11.49 32.53
N LYS A 271 0.96 10.86 33.69
CA LYS A 271 1.93 10.01 34.40
C LYS A 271 2.40 8.78 33.60
N ASN A 272 1.61 8.35 32.61
CA ASN A 272 1.93 7.25 31.70
C ASN A 272 2.52 7.76 30.37
N GLY A 273 2.83 9.06 30.25
CA GLY A 273 3.40 9.67 29.06
C GLY A 273 2.39 10.21 28.05
N TYR A 274 1.10 10.31 28.41
CA TYR A 274 0.11 11.03 27.59
C TYR A 274 0.38 12.54 27.61
N THR A 275 0.12 13.26 26.51
CA THR A 275 0.38 14.71 26.42
C THR A 275 -0.72 15.53 25.75
N ALA A 276 -1.74 14.89 25.15
CA ALA A 276 -2.72 15.59 24.32
C ALA A 276 -3.74 16.44 25.09
N VAL A 277 -3.76 16.35 26.44
CA VAL A 277 -4.32 17.37 27.35
C VAL A 277 -3.93 18.78 26.86
N ARG A 278 -2.65 18.95 26.49
CA ARG A 278 -2.06 20.19 25.98
C ARG A 278 -2.24 20.26 24.46
N HIS A 279 -3.48 20.13 24.01
CA HIS A 279 -3.86 19.96 22.60
C HIS A 279 -3.22 21.00 21.65
N GLN A 280 -3.05 22.27 22.07
CA GLN A 280 -2.36 23.31 21.30
C GLN A 280 -0.90 22.95 21.00
N ARG A 281 -0.15 22.48 22.01
CA ARG A 281 1.21 21.97 21.82
C ARG A 281 1.19 20.71 20.96
N GLU A 282 0.26 19.79 21.22
CA GLU A 282 0.17 18.48 20.55
C GLU A 282 -0.03 18.60 19.03
N VAL A 283 -0.75 19.63 18.54
CA VAL A 283 -0.90 19.92 17.10
C VAL A 283 0.21 20.82 16.52
N GLY A 284 1.09 21.35 17.38
CA GLY A 284 2.29 22.08 16.99
C GLY A 284 2.16 23.60 16.92
N THR A 285 1.27 24.24 17.68
CA THR A 285 1.17 25.72 17.74
C THR A 285 2.55 26.35 18.01
N GLY A 286 3.26 25.90 19.05
CA GLY A 286 4.61 26.40 19.37
C GLY A 286 5.66 26.15 18.27
N TYR A 287 5.52 25.10 17.47
CA TYR A 287 6.40 24.90 16.30
C TYR A 287 6.14 25.97 15.22
N PHE A 288 4.87 26.31 14.96
CA PHE A 288 4.53 27.36 14.00
C PHE A 288 4.85 28.78 14.52
N ASP A 289 4.81 29.00 15.83
CA ASP A 289 5.32 30.23 16.44
C ASP A 289 6.83 30.39 16.15
N LEU A 290 7.63 29.34 16.33
CA LEU A 290 9.06 29.34 15.99
C LEU A 290 9.31 29.59 14.50
N VAL A 291 8.52 28.98 13.59
CA VAL A 291 8.58 29.28 12.15
C VAL A 291 8.28 30.76 11.88
N THR A 292 7.30 31.33 12.56
CA THR A 292 6.89 32.74 12.40
C THR A 292 7.97 33.69 12.91
N MET A 293 8.59 33.38 14.06
CA MET A 293 9.70 34.15 14.62
C MET A 293 10.94 34.11 13.72
N ALA A 294 11.29 32.93 13.20
CA ALA A 294 12.42 32.75 12.29
C ALA A 294 12.23 33.51 10.97
N VAL A 295 11.04 33.47 10.37
CA VAL A 295 10.70 34.25 9.16
C VAL A 295 10.71 35.76 9.44
N ALA A 296 10.31 36.18 10.64
CA ALA A 296 10.35 37.58 11.07
C ALA A 296 11.75 38.07 11.51
N GLY A 297 12.79 37.22 11.46
CA GLY A 297 14.15 37.56 11.88
C GLY A 297 14.29 37.92 13.36
N LYS A 298 13.39 37.43 14.22
CA LYS A 298 13.44 37.68 15.67
C LYS A 298 14.34 36.65 16.35
N GLU A 299 15.20 37.10 17.25
CA GLU A 299 15.95 36.22 18.15
C GLU A 299 14.98 35.46 19.07
N ILE A 300 15.27 34.17 19.28
CA ILE A 300 14.48 33.28 20.13
C ILE A 300 15.20 33.15 21.47
N GLU A 301 14.71 33.87 22.49
CA GLU A 301 15.24 33.74 23.86
C GLU A 301 15.19 32.27 24.33
N GLY A 302 16.29 31.82 24.93
CA GLY A 302 16.40 30.46 25.47
C GLY A 302 16.64 29.35 24.45
N MET A 303 16.70 29.64 23.14
CA MET A 303 17.19 28.66 22.18
C MET A 303 18.67 28.40 22.45
N ARG A 304 19.07 27.14 22.66
CA ARG A 304 20.50 26.78 22.64
C ARG A 304 21.01 27.10 21.24
N THR A 305 22.01 27.98 21.16
CA THR A 305 22.88 28.06 19.98
C THR A 305 23.31 26.64 19.62
N ILE A 306 23.09 26.22 18.38
CA ILE A 306 23.71 24.99 17.86
C ILE A 306 25.16 25.34 17.58
N GLU A 307 25.94 25.37 18.65
CA GLU A 307 27.40 25.29 18.58
C GLU A 307 27.73 24.07 17.71
N ASN A 308 28.42 24.32 16.61
CA ASN A 308 28.80 23.36 15.58
C ASN A 308 27.62 22.79 14.74
N LEU A 309 26.88 23.66 14.05
CA LEU A 309 26.07 23.30 12.88
C LEU A 309 26.89 22.53 11.81
N SER A 310 28.19 22.82 11.70
CA SER A 310 29.16 22.14 10.83
C SER A 310 29.30 20.64 11.10
N ASP A 311 29.26 20.22 12.36
CA ASP A 311 29.62 18.85 12.75
C ASP A 311 28.44 17.88 12.60
N ARG A 312 27.23 18.42 12.47
CA ARG A 312 25.99 17.66 12.27
C ARG A 312 25.60 17.51 10.79
N VAL A 313 26.20 18.29 9.91
CA VAL A 313 26.07 18.14 8.46
C VAL A 313 27.34 17.46 7.95
N GLN A 314 27.29 16.15 7.72
CA GLN A 314 28.35 15.49 6.95
C GLN A 314 28.29 16.00 5.51
N ASP A 315 29.09 17.03 5.23
CA ASP A 315 29.16 17.67 3.93
C ASP A 315 30.06 16.86 2.99
N ASP A 316 29.47 15.92 2.27
CA ASP A 316 30.14 15.17 1.20
C ASP A 316 30.46 16.07 -0.03
N ARG A 317 30.17 17.38 0.04
CA ARG A 317 30.51 18.38 -0.98
C ARG A 317 31.97 18.85 -0.85
N GLY A 318 32.88 17.89 -0.97
CA GLY A 318 34.23 18.14 -1.47
C GLY A 318 34.23 18.62 -2.93
N ARG A 319 33.59 19.76 -3.24
CA ARG A 319 33.76 20.58 -4.45
C ARG A 319 32.87 21.84 -4.46
N GLY A 320 33.52 23.01 -4.43
CA GLY A 320 33.01 24.26 -5.00
C GLY A 320 32.08 25.09 -4.11
N SER A 321 32.49 26.34 -3.85
CA SER A 321 31.67 27.35 -3.18
C SER A 321 30.44 27.74 -4.00
N PHE A 322 29.29 27.15 -3.68
CA PHE A 322 27.99 27.53 -4.25
C PHE A 322 26.93 27.76 -3.15
N PHE A 323 27.11 28.83 -2.39
CA PHE A 323 26.00 29.53 -1.74
C PHE A 323 25.97 30.97 -2.25
N ALA A 324 24.87 31.36 -2.89
CA ALA A 324 24.71 32.68 -3.47
C ALA A 324 24.28 33.70 -2.40
N LEU A 325 25.24 34.43 -1.85
CA LEU A 325 25.03 35.69 -1.13
C LEU A 325 25.10 36.89 -2.09
N ASP A 326 24.29 36.91 -3.16
CA ASP A 326 23.87 38.15 -3.83
C ASP A 326 22.60 37.89 -4.67
N TYR A 327 21.57 38.74 -4.52
CA TYR A 327 20.38 38.69 -5.37
C TYR A 327 20.59 39.55 -6.61
N LYS A 328 20.97 38.91 -7.73
CA LYS A 328 20.91 39.55 -9.06
C LYS A 328 20.14 38.71 -10.08
N LYS A 329 18.95 39.22 -10.40
CA LYS A 329 17.97 38.67 -11.35
C LYS A 329 18.54 38.60 -12.78
N LYS A 330 18.69 37.39 -13.35
CA LYS A 330 18.76 37.13 -14.80
C LYS A 330 17.96 35.88 -15.19
N ILE A 331 17.45 35.89 -16.41
CA ILE A 331 16.46 34.97 -17.02
C ILE A 331 17.19 33.89 -17.88
N TYR A 332 16.50 32.81 -18.30
CA TYR A 332 16.70 31.85 -19.43
C TYR A 332 16.51 30.38 -18.96
N GLN A 333 16.13 29.32 -19.71
CA GLN A 333 15.21 29.00 -20.84
C GLN A 333 15.39 27.45 -21.15
N ASN A 334 14.31 26.65 -21.35
CA ASN A 334 14.12 25.22 -21.84
C ASN A 334 15.26 24.14 -21.75
N THR A 335 15.03 22.83 -21.45
CA THR A 335 14.29 21.75 -22.19
C THR A 335 13.95 20.48 -21.34
N ILE A 336 13.05 19.56 -21.80
CA ILE A 336 12.60 18.27 -21.17
C ILE A 336 12.22 17.22 -22.28
N ASP A 337 12.27 15.89 -22.03
CA ASP A 337 11.69 14.83 -22.94
C ASP A 337 11.20 13.51 -22.24
N ASP A 338 10.45 12.64 -22.94
CA ASP A 338 9.33 11.77 -22.44
C ASP A 338 9.51 10.19 -22.37
N GLY A 339 8.58 9.41 -21.76
CA GLY A 339 8.83 8.03 -21.27
C GLY A 339 7.77 6.90 -21.45
N TRP A 340 7.51 6.41 -22.68
CA TRP A 340 6.44 5.41 -22.97
C TRP A 340 6.84 3.93 -23.29
N LEU A 341 8.12 3.53 -23.33
CA LEU A 341 8.57 2.30 -24.01
C LEU A 341 8.74 1.01 -23.15
N LEU A 342 7.79 0.69 -22.25
CA LEU A 342 8.08 -0.20 -21.11
C LEU A 342 7.41 -1.59 -20.97
N TYR A 343 6.45 -2.01 -21.81
CA TYR A 343 5.70 -3.28 -21.59
C TYR A 343 5.31 -4.07 -22.85
N ASN A 344 5.18 -5.42 -22.76
CA ASN A 344 4.73 -6.30 -23.85
C ASN A 344 3.87 -7.50 -23.37
N LYS A 345 2.64 -7.59 -23.89
CA LYS A 345 1.55 -8.50 -23.46
C LYS A 345 1.78 -10.01 -23.71
N MET A 346 2.25 -10.43 -24.89
CA MET A 346 2.38 -11.87 -25.20
C MET A 346 3.50 -12.53 -24.43
N LYS A 347 4.64 -11.84 -24.29
CA LYS A 347 5.74 -12.33 -23.44
C LYS A 347 5.28 -12.52 -22.01
N ASP A 348 4.42 -11.65 -21.49
CA ASP A 348 3.92 -11.80 -20.13
C ASP A 348 2.99 -13.02 -20.00
N TYR A 349 1.98 -13.19 -20.85
CA TYR A 349 1.07 -14.35 -20.76
C TYR A 349 1.74 -15.71 -21.02
N THR A 350 2.65 -15.82 -22.00
CA THR A 350 3.41 -17.07 -22.21
C THR A 350 4.32 -17.38 -21.01
N ARG A 351 4.96 -16.36 -20.41
CA ARG A 351 5.77 -16.49 -19.18
C ARG A 351 4.94 -16.93 -17.98
N MET A 352 3.64 -16.62 -17.95
CA MET A 352 2.72 -17.14 -16.95
C MET A 352 2.47 -18.64 -17.14
N LEU A 353 2.20 -19.07 -18.38
CA LEU A 353 1.58 -20.37 -18.66
C LEU A 353 2.55 -21.47 -19.09
N THR A 354 3.85 -21.16 -19.24
CA THR A 354 4.92 -22.13 -19.51
C THR A 354 6.18 -21.85 -18.68
N GLY A 355 6.99 -22.90 -18.44
CA GLY A 355 8.26 -22.86 -17.70
C GLY A 355 9.51 -22.99 -18.56
N ILE A 356 10.71 -22.83 -17.97
CA ILE A 356 12.01 -22.77 -18.67
C ILE A 356 12.38 -24.04 -19.43
N GLN A 357 11.84 -25.21 -19.05
CA GLN A 357 11.71 -26.35 -19.98
C GLN A 357 10.32 -26.99 -19.85
N GLN A 358 9.46 -26.67 -20.82
CA GLN A 358 8.29 -27.40 -21.31
C GLN A 358 7.49 -28.25 -20.30
N ASN A 359 6.39 -27.69 -19.79
CA ASN A 359 5.07 -28.04 -20.32
C ASN A 359 4.08 -26.90 -20.06
N SER A 360 3.11 -26.74 -20.95
CA SER A 360 2.03 -25.76 -20.83
C SER A 360 0.97 -26.22 -19.85
N ASP A 361 0.33 -25.29 -19.12
CA ASP A 361 -0.84 -25.65 -18.34
C ASP A 361 -1.95 -26.19 -19.27
N PRO A 362 -2.44 -27.43 -19.07
CA PRO A 362 -3.42 -28.03 -19.99
C PRO A 362 -4.84 -27.50 -19.78
N HIS A 363 -5.10 -26.80 -18.68
CA HIS A 363 -6.41 -26.26 -18.31
C HIS A 363 -6.62 -24.83 -18.81
N TRP A 364 -5.59 -24.15 -19.32
CA TRP A 364 -5.67 -22.76 -19.81
C TRP A 364 -5.01 -22.56 -21.19
N THR A 365 -5.76 -21.98 -22.13
CA THR A 365 -5.33 -21.75 -23.52
C THR A 365 -5.21 -20.26 -23.84
N ILE A 366 -4.04 -19.84 -24.33
CA ILE A 366 -3.82 -18.50 -24.90
C ILE A 366 -4.44 -18.47 -26.30
N ASN A 367 -5.28 -17.47 -26.58
CA ASN A 367 -5.94 -17.33 -27.86
C ASN A 367 -5.90 -15.89 -28.36
N ALA A 368 -5.20 -15.69 -29.47
CA ALA A 368 -4.95 -14.39 -30.11
C ALA A 368 -6.02 -13.98 -31.14
N GLU A 369 -6.97 -14.85 -31.43
CA GLU A 369 -7.99 -14.61 -32.46
C GLU A 369 -9.32 -14.15 -31.87
N ILE A 370 -9.66 -14.57 -30.63
CA ILE A 370 -10.95 -14.28 -29.98
C ILE A 370 -11.26 -12.77 -29.87
N ASN A 371 -10.27 -11.93 -29.56
CA ASN A 371 -10.46 -10.48 -29.49
C ASN A 371 -9.63 -9.72 -30.53
N LYS A 372 -9.30 -10.35 -31.66
CA LYS A 372 -8.48 -9.74 -32.71
C LYS A 372 -9.10 -8.44 -33.20
N ASN A 373 -8.26 -7.42 -33.43
CA ASN A 373 -8.67 -6.04 -33.71
C ASN A 373 -9.61 -5.44 -32.64
N TYR A 374 -9.63 -6.00 -31.43
CA TYR A 374 -10.48 -5.63 -30.31
C TYR A 374 -11.99 -5.77 -30.58
N ALA A 375 -12.36 -6.67 -31.51
CA ALA A 375 -13.73 -6.80 -32.02
C ALA A 375 -14.74 -7.41 -31.03
N LEU A 376 -14.28 -8.26 -30.10
CA LEU A 376 -15.14 -8.80 -29.04
C LEU A 376 -15.26 -7.79 -27.89
N CYS A 377 -14.18 -7.06 -27.58
CA CYS A 377 -14.09 -6.07 -26.54
C CYS A 377 -12.97 -5.05 -26.83
N ASP A 378 -13.36 -3.83 -27.18
CA ASP A 378 -12.50 -2.70 -27.58
C ASP A 378 -11.48 -2.28 -26.50
N THR A 379 -11.87 -2.38 -25.23
CA THR A 379 -11.07 -1.98 -24.06
C THR A 379 -10.18 -3.09 -23.49
N TYR A 380 -10.13 -4.26 -24.13
CA TYR A 380 -9.25 -5.37 -23.76
C TYR A 380 -8.14 -5.58 -24.79
N PRO A 381 -7.02 -6.22 -24.42
CA PRO A 381 -6.03 -6.62 -25.40
C PRO A 381 -6.64 -7.57 -26.44
N ASP A 382 -6.09 -7.51 -27.65
CA ASP A 382 -6.36 -8.38 -28.80
C ASP A 382 -6.21 -9.88 -28.51
N ILE A 383 -5.42 -10.22 -27.48
CA ILE A 383 -5.09 -11.59 -27.09
C ILE A 383 -5.58 -11.86 -25.69
N LEU A 384 -6.37 -12.92 -25.55
CA LEU A 384 -7.04 -13.35 -24.33
C LEU A 384 -6.57 -14.75 -23.93
N VAL A 385 -6.76 -15.13 -22.67
CA VAL A 385 -6.49 -16.49 -22.20
C VAL A 385 -7.68 -16.96 -21.37
N LEU A 386 -8.13 -18.19 -21.64
CA LEU A 386 -9.38 -18.78 -21.13
C LEU A 386 -9.16 -20.24 -20.75
N PRO A 387 -10.07 -20.86 -19.97
CA PRO A 387 -9.95 -22.28 -19.67
C PRO A 387 -10.02 -23.11 -20.96
N SER A 388 -9.07 -24.02 -21.16
CA SER A 388 -9.03 -24.96 -22.29
C SER A 388 -10.28 -25.85 -22.37
N SER A 389 -10.98 -26.02 -21.24
CA SER A 389 -12.20 -26.82 -21.09
C SER A 389 -13.50 -26.02 -21.28
N PHE A 390 -13.43 -24.73 -21.60
CA PHE A 390 -14.61 -23.90 -21.89
C PHE A 390 -14.88 -23.79 -23.40
N ASP A 391 -16.15 -23.85 -23.80
CA ASP A 391 -16.56 -23.71 -25.19
C ASP A 391 -16.54 -22.25 -25.65
N ILE A 392 -15.52 -21.95 -26.45
CA ILE A 392 -15.21 -20.64 -27.03
C ILE A 392 -16.39 -20.05 -27.82
N SER A 393 -17.23 -20.90 -28.44
CA SER A 393 -18.38 -20.44 -29.25
C SER A 393 -19.46 -19.71 -28.43
N ARG A 394 -19.45 -19.90 -27.10
CA ARG A 394 -20.41 -19.30 -26.17
C ARG A 394 -20.00 -17.88 -25.74
N LEU A 395 -18.77 -17.46 -25.99
CA LEU A 395 -18.19 -16.21 -25.44
C LEU A 395 -18.89 -14.93 -25.88
N GLN A 396 -19.47 -14.84 -27.07
CA GLN A 396 -20.18 -13.62 -27.48
C GLN A 396 -21.39 -13.35 -26.58
N ARG A 397 -22.14 -14.39 -26.19
CA ARG A 397 -23.28 -14.26 -25.27
C ARG A 397 -22.85 -13.89 -23.86
N VAL A 398 -21.64 -14.31 -23.44
CA VAL A 398 -20.99 -13.84 -22.21
C VAL A 398 -20.60 -12.36 -22.33
N ALA A 399 -20.10 -11.94 -23.50
CA ALA A 399 -19.66 -10.57 -23.75
C ALA A 399 -20.82 -9.58 -23.74
N ASP A 400 -21.88 -9.85 -24.48
CA ASP A 400 -23.05 -8.96 -24.57
C ASP A 400 -23.79 -8.82 -23.23
N PHE A 401 -23.62 -9.79 -22.33
CA PHE A 401 -24.12 -9.74 -20.95
C PHE A 401 -23.20 -8.96 -20.00
N ARG A 402 -22.03 -8.48 -20.43
CA ARG A 402 -21.00 -7.83 -19.60
C ARG A 402 -20.78 -6.36 -20.03
N SER A 403 -20.63 -5.46 -19.06
CA SER A 403 -20.57 -4.00 -19.30
C SER A 403 -19.32 -3.57 -20.11
N ARG A 404 -19.54 -3.18 -21.37
CA ARG A 404 -18.51 -2.95 -22.41
C ARG A 404 -17.80 -4.24 -22.84
N ASN A 405 -18.53 -5.35 -22.89
CA ASN A 405 -18.13 -6.63 -23.45
C ASN A 405 -16.88 -7.29 -22.82
N ARG A 406 -16.45 -6.78 -21.67
CA ARG A 406 -15.30 -7.28 -20.89
C ARG A 406 -15.66 -8.58 -20.18
N ILE A 407 -15.50 -9.69 -20.90
CA ILE A 407 -15.70 -11.08 -20.46
C ILE A 407 -14.67 -11.54 -19.41
N PRO A 408 -14.96 -12.58 -18.60
CA PRO A 408 -13.99 -13.21 -17.71
C PRO A 408 -12.78 -13.79 -18.46
N VAL A 409 -11.65 -13.08 -18.41
CA VAL A 409 -10.40 -13.46 -19.08
C VAL A 409 -9.25 -13.45 -18.09
N LEU A 410 -8.36 -14.43 -18.22
CA LEU A 410 -7.21 -14.55 -17.35
C LEU A 410 -6.29 -13.34 -17.50
N SER A 411 -6.24 -12.53 -16.44
CA SER A 411 -5.23 -11.49 -16.26
C SER A 411 -4.01 -12.00 -15.51
N TRP A 412 -4.11 -13.17 -14.85
CA TRP A 412 -3.02 -13.66 -14.02
C TRP A 412 -3.04 -15.17 -13.75
N TYR A 413 -2.04 -15.88 -14.30
CA TYR A 413 -1.57 -17.19 -13.86
C TYR A 413 -0.06 -17.08 -13.51
N SER A 414 0.52 -18.01 -12.74
CA SER A 414 1.97 -18.14 -12.46
C SER A 414 2.41 -19.44 -11.73
N ARG A 415 1.83 -20.60 -12.06
CA ARG A 415 2.50 -21.94 -11.99
C ARG A 415 2.72 -22.62 -10.63
N GLU A 416 3.11 -21.91 -9.57
CA GLU A 416 3.49 -22.56 -8.29
C GLU A 416 2.31 -23.28 -7.60
N THR A 417 1.07 -22.98 -7.99
CA THR A 417 -0.11 -23.26 -7.15
C THR A 417 -1.46 -23.31 -7.92
N TYR A 418 -1.42 -23.34 -9.25
CA TYR A 418 -2.53 -23.67 -10.21
C TYR A 418 -3.85 -22.91 -10.07
N ALA A 419 -3.81 -21.62 -10.39
CA ALA A 419 -4.72 -20.69 -9.73
C ALA A 419 -4.84 -19.37 -10.56
N THR A 420 -5.99 -18.68 -10.67
CA THR A 420 -6.22 -17.66 -11.73
C THR A 420 -6.92 -16.34 -11.35
N ILE A 421 -6.27 -15.16 -11.53
CA ILE A 421 -7.02 -13.87 -11.59
C ILE A 421 -7.61 -13.86 -12.99
N THR A 422 -8.93 -14.00 -13.09
CA THR A 422 -9.67 -13.54 -14.25
C THR A 422 -10.27 -12.17 -13.97
N ARG A 423 -10.13 -11.23 -14.90
CA ARG A 423 -10.85 -9.94 -14.84
C ARG A 423 -12.00 -9.97 -15.83
N SER A 424 -13.08 -9.29 -15.46
CA SER A 424 -14.25 -8.99 -16.29
C SER A 424 -14.78 -7.61 -15.88
N SER A 425 -15.76 -7.11 -16.61
CA SER A 425 -16.66 -6.06 -16.13
C SER A 425 -17.85 -6.64 -15.37
N GLN A 426 -18.60 -5.80 -14.66
CA GLN A 426 -19.88 -6.20 -14.07
C GLN A 426 -20.87 -6.72 -15.15
N PRO A 427 -21.64 -7.78 -14.84
CA PRO A 427 -22.72 -8.24 -15.72
C PRO A 427 -23.90 -7.25 -15.72
N LEU A 428 -24.63 -7.18 -16.84
CA LEU A 428 -25.73 -6.24 -17.09
C LEU A 428 -27.08 -6.79 -16.56
N THR A 429 -27.04 -7.26 -15.32
CA THR A 429 -28.18 -7.81 -14.56
C THR A 429 -29.33 -6.79 -14.46
N GLY A 430 -28.97 -5.53 -14.14
CA GLY A 430 -29.86 -4.39 -14.02
C GLY A 430 -30.81 -4.48 -12.82
N LEU A 431 -31.71 -3.50 -12.68
CA LEU A 431 -32.75 -3.47 -11.63
C LEU A 431 -33.70 -4.69 -11.64
N ALA A 432 -33.66 -5.50 -12.71
CA ALA A 432 -34.47 -6.71 -12.90
C ALA A 432 -33.74 -8.03 -12.60
N ASN A 433 -32.50 -7.99 -12.07
CA ASN A 433 -31.75 -9.19 -11.62
C ASN A 433 -31.65 -10.33 -12.66
N ARG A 434 -31.39 -10.00 -13.94
CA ARG A 434 -31.19 -11.01 -15.00
C ARG A 434 -29.89 -11.81 -14.78
N THR A 435 -29.85 -13.05 -15.26
CA THR A 435 -28.69 -13.98 -15.18
C THR A 435 -28.34 -14.58 -16.54
N CYS A 436 -27.14 -15.16 -16.69
CA CYS A 436 -26.69 -15.82 -17.91
C CYS A 436 -25.94 -17.14 -17.56
N GLU A 437 -26.39 -18.27 -18.09
CA GLU A 437 -25.73 -19.56 -17.82
C GLU A 437 -24.36 -19.69 -18.48
N ASP A 438 -24.17 -19.18 -19.70
CA ASP A 438 -22.87 -19.22 -20.39
C ASP A 438 -21.77 -18.50 -19.58
N ASP A 439 -22.12 -17.40 -18.91
CA ASP A 439 -21.22 -16.62 -18.04
C ASP A 439 -20.91 -17.36 -16.73
N ILE A 440 -21.93 -17.96 -16.10
CA ILE A 440 -21.77 -18.78 -14.89
C ILE A 440 -20.95 -20.04 -15.20
N GLU A 441 -21.14 -20.66 -16.36
CA GLU A 441 -20.38 -21.86 -16.76
C GLU A 441 -18.93 -21.52 -17.11
N LEU A 442 -18.65 -20.36 -17.71
CA LEU A 442 -17.27 -19.87 -17.85
C LEU A 442 -16.61 -19.70 -16.49
N LEU A 443 -17.28 -19.05 -15.53
CA LEU A 443 -16.78 -18.90 -14.16
C LEU A 443 -16.58 -20.26 -13.46
N ARG A 444 -17.41 -21.28 -13.75
CA ARG A 444 -17.17 -22.65 -13.29
C ARG A 444 -15.96 -23.29 -13.96
N LYS A 445 -15.79 -23.21 -15.28
CA LYS A 445 -14.59 -23.77 -15.95
C LYS A 445 -13.31 -23.06 -15.52
N ILE A 446 -13.37 -21.77 -15.19
CA ILE A 446 -12.30 -21.01 -14.54
C ILE A 446 -11.97 -21.59 -13.15
N ALA A 447 -12.99 -21.92 -12.35
CA ALA A 447 -12.81 -22.51 -11.03
C ALA A 447 -12.32 -23.97 -11.10
N ASP A 448 -12.89 -24.80 -11.98
CA ASP A 448 -12.49 -26.20 -12.23
C ASP A 448 -11.03 -26.30 -12.73
N ALA A 449 -10.58 -25.29 -13.49
CA ALA A 449 -9.21 -25.15 -13.98
C ALA A 449 -8.22 -24.64 -12.89
N ASN A 450 -8.66 -24.51 -11.64
CA ASN A 450 -7.81 -24.29 -10.46
C ASN A 450 -7.79 -25.55 -9.58
N VAL A 451 -6.62 -26.14 -9.34
CA VAL A 451 -6.53 -27.57 -8.97
C VAL A 451 -6.56 -27.82 -7.43
N ASN A 452 -6.53 -26.79 -6.58
CA ASN A 452 -6.55 -26.93 -5.11
C ASN A 452 -7.87 -26.47 -4.47
N GLN A 453 -8.70 -27.43 -4.05
CA GLN A 453 -10.10 -27.21 -3.62
C GLN A 453 -10.30 -26.75 -2.15
N GLY A 454 -9.22 -26.39 -1.43
CA GLY A 454 -9.27 -26.17 0.02
C GLY A 454 -9.79 -24.81 0.50
N PHE A 455 -9.69 -23.76 -0.32
CA PHE A 455 -10.15 -22.43 0.04
C PHE A 455 -11.48 -22.11 -0.64
N LYS A 456 -12.57 -22.07 0.13
CA LYS A 456 -13.85 -21.60 -0.41
C LYS A 456 -13.90 -20.08 -0.46
N LEU A 457 -13.95 -19.62 -1.70
CA LEU A 457 -14.46 -18.32 -2.08
C LEU A 457 -15.86 -18.11 -1.48
N VAL A 458 -16.16 -16.88 -1.12
CA VAL A 458 -17.52 -16.31 -1.13
C VAL A 458 -17.36 -14.83 -1.55
N THR A 459 -18.35 -13.98 -1.78
CA THR A 459 -18.17 -12.69 -2.52
C THR A 459 -18.21 -11.40 -1.71
#